data_AF-A0A1Y4JFP1-F1
#
_entry.id   AF-A0A1Y4JFP1-F1
#
_cell.length_a   1.000
_cell.length_b   1.000
_cell.length_c   1.000
_cell.angle_alpha   90.00
_cell.angle_beta   90.00
_cell.angle_gamma   90.00
#
_symmetry.space_group_name_H-M   'P 1'
#
loop_
_entity.id
_entity.type
_entity.pdbx_description
1 polymer ?
#
loop_
_entity_poly.entity_id
_entity_poly.type
_entity_poly.pdbx_seq_one_letter_code
_entity_poly.pdbx_strand_id
1 'polypeptide(L)'
;MRISNISQQVAKFDCRTIVGHRFYYYQIVATLLNKNMATLKLCIVPAKVLINGKHKVRISLAHNSNTRYIPTNCIIDTPSQFKEGQVINHPEAASMNMKLRNLLNHYQNVIDNIYDVDVYSCSELREIIIKKKDYTNAKFSSAMASYLSELAE
;
A
#
# COMPACT_ATOMS: atom_id res chain seq x y z
N MET A 1 -49.22 -8.54 54.07
CA MET A 1 -48.46 -7.30 53.71
C MET A 1 -48.25 -7.30 52.20
N ARG A 2 -48.19 -6.12 51.57
CA ARG A 2 -48.05 -5.78 50.12
C ARG A 2 -47.18 -6.77 49.27
N ILE A 3 -47.62 -7.24 48.09
CA ILE A 3 -47.39 -6.70 46.70
C ILE A 3 -45.89 -6.74 46.28
N SER A 4 -45.45 -7.30 45.14
CA SER A 4 -46.11 -8.10 44.07
C SER A 4 -45.10 -8.73 43.07
N ASN A 5 -45.54 -9.69 42.22
CA ASN A 5 -45.04 -10.07 40.89
C ASN A 5 -43.52 -9.97 40.56
N ILE A 6 -42.85 -11.12 40.40
CA ILE A 6 -41.72 -11.28 39.45
C ILE A 6 -41.86 -12.61 38.67
N SER A 7 -42.98 -12.79 37.97
CA SER A 7 -43.13 -13.82 36.91
C SER A 7 -42.82 -13.27 35.50
N GLN A 8 -42.19 -12.10 35.40
CA GLN A 8 -41.82 -11.45 34.15
C GLN A 8 -40.44 -10.78 34.24
N GLN A 9 -39.37 -11.59 34.24
CA GLN A 9 -38.06 -11.10 33.83
C GLN A 9 -37.15 -12.19 33.22
N VAL A 10 -37.73 -13.12 32.46
CA VAL A 10 -37.01 -13.70 31.30
C VAL A 10 -36.93 -12.60 30.25
N ALA A 11 -36.05 -11.62 30.49
CA ALA A 11 -35.86 -10.49 29.61
C ALA A 11 -35.43 -11.00 28.23
N LYS A 12 -36.13 -10.52 27.20
CA LYS A 12 -35.86 -10.83 25.80
C LYS A 12 -34.41 -10.46 25.47
N PHE A 13 -33.50 -11.43 25.50
CA PHE A 13 -32.25 -11.32 24.75
C PHE A 13 -32.60 -11.45 23.28
N ASP A 14 -32.95 -10.31 22.68
CA ASP A 14 -33.26 -10.20 21.26
C ASP A 14 -32.05 -10.73 20.47
N CYS A 15 -32.29 -11.74 19.64
CA CYS A 15 -31.26 -12.41 18.84
C CYS A 15 -30.44 -11.40 18.03
N ARG A 16 -31.06 -10.27 17.65
CA ARG A 16 -30.46 -9.13 16.93
C ARG A 16 -29.23 -8.53 17.62
N THR A 17 -29.21 -8.43 18.95
CA THR A 17 -28.09 -7.83 19.69
C THR A 17 -26.85 -8.72 19.72
N ILE A 18 -27.04 -10.04 19.73
CA ILE A 18 -25.94 -11.03 19.71
C ILE A 18 -25.25 -11.01 18.34
N VAL A 19 -26.01 -10.89 17.24
CA VAL A 19 -25.42 -10.73 15.90
C VAL A 19 -24.62 -9.43 15.83
N GLY A 20 -25.15 -8.32 16.38
CA GLY A 20 -24.46 -7.03 16.46
C GLY A 20 -23.10 -7.14 17.15
N HIS A 21 -23.05 -7.61 18.40
CA HIS A 21 -21.77 -7.76 19.11
C HIS A 21 -20.78 -8.69 18.40
N ARG A 22 -21.26 -9.76 17.76
CA ARG A 22 -20.40 -10.67 17.00
C ARG A 22 -19.88 -10.02 15.71
N PHE A 23 -20.68 -9.23 15.00
CA PHE A 23 -20.25 -8.43 13.86
C PHE A 23 -19.25 -7.35 14.26
N TYR A 24 -19.51 -6.60 15.35
CA TYR A 24 -18.55 -5.62 15.87
C TYR A 24 -17.25 -6.29 16.31
N TYR A 25 -17.31 -7.45 16.97
CA TYR A 25 -16.11 -8.22 17.31
C TYR A 25 -15.36 -8.66 16.06
N TYR A 26 -16.01 -9.22 15.03
CA TYR A 26 -15.34 -9.56 13.76
C TYR A 26 -14.81 -8.34 13.01
N GLN A 27 -15.48 -7.18 13.07
CA GLN A 27 -15.00 -5.94 12.45
C GLN A 27 -13.79 -5.37 13.19
N ILE A 28 -13.82 -5.36 14.52
CA ILE A 28 -12.70 -4.93 15.38
C ILE A 28 -11.54 -5.91 15.23
N VAL A 29 -11.80 -7.22 15.23
CA VAL A 29 -10.81 -8.27 15.00
C VAL A 29 -10.26 -8.21 13.58
N ALA A 30 -11.03 -7.90 12.54
CA ALA A 30 -10.50 -7.64 11.20
C ALA A 30 -9.64 -6.35 11.15
N THR A 31 -9.94 -5.37 12.00
CA THR A 31 -9.15 -4.12 12.12
C THR A 31 -7.87 -4.33 12.96
N LEU A 32 -7.86 -5.27 13.90
CA LEU A 32 -6.72 -5.65 14.74
C LEU A 32 -5.85 -6.79 14.16
N LEU A 33 -6.45 -7.68 13.36
CA LEU A 33 -5.77 -8.70 12.54
C LEU A 33 -5.31 -8.16 11.18
N ASN A 34 -5.68 -6.93 10.83
CA ASN A 34 -4.87 -6.08 9.95
C ASN A 34 -3.58 -5.65 10.68
N LYS A 35 -2.83 -6.65 11.17
CA LYS A 35 -1.39 -6.56 11.39
C LYS A 35 -0.79 -5.99 10.11
N ASN A 36 -0.19 -4.82 10.22
CA ASN A 36 1.12 -4.45 9.66
C ASN A 36 1.43 -4.78 8.17
N MET A 37 0.49 -5.22 7.34
CA MET A 37 0.77 -5.47 5.92
C MET A 37 1.22 -4.17 5.25
N ALA A 38 2.43 -4.19 4.70
CA ALA A 38 2.95 -3.10 3.92
C ALA A 38 2.14 -2.97 2.62
N THR A 39 1.43 -1.86 2.46
CA THR A 39 0.54 -1.64 1.30
C THR A 39 1.16 -0.70 0.27
N LEU A 40 1.05 -1.07 -1.01
CA LEU A 40 1.51 -0.29 -2.15
C LEU A 40 0.31 0.28 -2.93
N LYS A 41 0.31 1.59 -3.21
CA LYS A 41 -0.71 2.25 -4.05
C LYS A 41 -0.09 3.31 -4.95
N LEU A 42 -0.56 3.39 -6.20
CA LEU A 42 -0.18 4.47 -7.13
C LEU A 42 -0.90 5.77 -6.75
N CYS A 43 -0.15 6.88 -6.71
CA CYS A 43 -0.64 8.18 -6.29
C CYS A 43 0.09 9.33 -6.98
N ILE A 44 -0.54 10.51 -7.00
CA ILE A 44 0.16 11.79 -7.16
C ILE A 44 0.19 12.50 -5.80
N VAL A 45 1.20 13.34 -5.58
CA VAL A 45 1.31 14.19 -4.40
C VAL A 45 1.15 15.64 -4.87
N PRO A 46 -0.04 16.27 -4.72
CA PRO A 46 -0.32 17.59 -5.28
C PRO A 46 0.65 18.67 -4.80
N ALA A 47 1.07 18.62 -3.53
CA ALA A 47 2.06 19.54 -2.95
C ALA A 47 3.51 19.32 -3.46
N LYS A 48 3.78 18.32 -4.31
CA LYS A 48 5.11 18.02 -4.87
C LYS A 48 5.07 18.00 -6.40
N VAL A 49 4.64 19.12 -6.96
CA VAL A 49 4.73 19.49 -8.39
C VAL A 49 6.20 19.65 -8.79
N LEU A 50 6.51 19.42 -10.06
CA LEU A 50 7.81 19.73 -10.66
C LEU A 50 7.88 21.21 -11.07
N ILE A 51 9.09 21.74 -11.27
CA ILE A 51 9.35 23.16 -11.63
C ILE A 51 8.59 23.57 -12.90
N ASN A 52 8.38 22.62 -13.83
CA ASN A 52 7.63 22.81 -15.08
C ASN A 52 6.10 22.63 -14.96
N GLY A 53 5.55 22.64 -13.73
CA GLY A 53 4.11 22.47 -13.48
C GLY A 53 3.59 21.03 -13.59
N LYS A 54 4.43 20.08 -14.04
CA LYS A 54 4.01 18.67 -14.22
C LYS A 54 4.01 17.88 -12.91
N HIS A 55 3.26 16.79 -12.87
CA HIS A 55 3.15 15.91 -11.71
C HIS A 55 3.85 14.57 -11.94
N LYS A 56 4.70 14.16 -11.01
CA LYS A 56 5.30 12.81 -11.01
C LYS A 56 4.40 11.83 -10.29
N VAL A 57 4.05 10.73 -10.95
CA VAL A 57 3.36 9.59 -10.33
C VAL A 57 4.33 8.86 -9.41
N ARG A 58 3.85 8.47 -8.22
CA ARG A 58 4.63 7.87 -7.14
C ARG A 58 3.91 6.64 -6.62
N ILE A 59 4.65 5.66 -6.12
CA ILE A 59 4.09 4.57 -5.34
C ILE A 59 4.17 4.99 -3.87
N SER A 60 3.02 5.08 -3.22
CA SER A 60 2.93 5.20 -1.77
C SER A 60 3.12 3.80 -1.16
N LEU A 61 4.07 3.71 -0.23
CA LEU A 61 4.25 2.58 0.68
C LEU A 61 3.69 3.02 2.03
N ALA A 62 2.67 2.33 2.53
CA ALA A 62 2.12 2.57 3.87
C ALA A 62 2.27 1.33 4.75
N HIS A 63 2.93 1.50 5.90
CA HIS A 63 3.27 0.45 6.85
C HIS A 63 3.49 1.07 8.24
N ASN A 64 3.07 0.38 9.31
CA ASN A 64 3.18 0.83 10.72
C ASN A 64 2.78 2.31 10.92
N SER A 65 1.56 2.66 10.46
CA SER A 65 0.96 4.01 10.46
C SER A 65 1.78 5.11 9.78
N ASN A 66 2.87 4.77 9.11
CA ASN A 66 3.72 5.67 8.34
C ASN A 66 3.43 5.53 6.85
N THR A 67 3.67 6.60 6.10
CA THR A 67 3.70 6.56 4.64
C THR A 67 5.04 7.09 4.13
N ARG A 68 5.59 6.43 3.12
CA ARG A 68 6.75 6.88 2.35
C ARG A 68 6.43 6.79 0.86
N TYR A 69 7.14 7.54 0.04
CA TYR A 69 6.90 7.61 -1.40
C TYR A 69 8.12 7.15 -2.20
N ILE A 70 7.87 6.31 -3.20
CA ILE A 70 8.85 5.87 -4.20
C ILE A 70 8.52 6.62 -5.51
N PRO A 71 9.42 7.49 -6.01
CA PRO A 71 9.19 8.20 -7.27
C PRO A 71 9.29 7.25 -8.46
N THR A 72 8.39 7.38 -9.43
CA THR A 72 8.49 6.65 -10.70
C THR A 72 9.04 7.55 -11.82
N ASN A 73 9.24 6.97 -13.01
CA ASN A 73 9.57 7.72 -14.22
C ASN A 73 8.33 8.25 -14.97
N CYS A 74 7.11 7.89 -14.53
CA CYS A 74 5.88 8.41 -15.09
C CYS A 74 5.64 9.85 -14.61
N ILE A 75 5.45 10.75 -15.58
CA ILE A 75 5.14 12.16 -15.39
C ILE A 75 3.90 12.45 -16.23
N ILE A 76 2.92 13.14 -15.63
CA ILE A 76 1.70 13.62 -16.27
C ILE A 76 1.70 15.15 -16.27
N ASP A 77 1.02 15.76 -17.22
CA ASP A 77 0.99 17.22 -17.36
C ASP A 77 0.04 17.86 -16.35
N THR A 78 -1.11 17.23 -16.09
CA THR A 78 -2.14 17.77 -15.19
C THR A 78 -2.63 16.72 -14.17
N PRO A 79 -3.10 17.13 -12.98
CA PRO A 79 -3.69 16.19 -12.01
C PRO A 79 -4.84 15.36 -12.57
N SER A 80 -5.64 15.96 -13.46
CA SER A 80 -6.81 15.34 -14.10
C SER A 80 -6.47 14.15 -15.00
N GLN A 81 -5.21 14.00 -15.41
CA GLN A 81 -4.72 12.83 -16.14
C GLN A 81 -4.44 11.63 -15.23
N PHE A 82 -4.70 11.70 -13.91
CA PHE A 82 -4.53 10.57 -13.01
C PHE A 82 -5.74 10.38 -12.10
N LYS A 83 -6.40 9.23 -12.23
CA LYS A 83 -7.61 8.87 -11.49
C LYS A 83 -7.55 7.40 -11.06
N GLU A 84 -7.95 7.12 -9.82
CA GLU A 84 -8.10 5.73 -9.30
C GLU A 84 -6.87 4.83 -9.52
N GLY A 85 -5.66 5.41 -9.39
CA GLY A 85 -4.40 4.68 -9.56
C GLY A 85 -3.93 4.54 -11.00
N GLN A 86 -4.64 5.11 -11.98
CA GLN A 86 -4.36 4.97 -13.41
C GLN A 86 -4.16 6.32 -14.09
N VAL A 87 -3.30 6.35 -15.11
CA VAL A 87 -3.20 7.46 -16.05
C VAL A 87 -4.35 7.38 -17.05
N ILE A 88 -5.03 8.50 -17.26
CA ILE A 88 -6.15 8.68 -18.21
C ILE A 88 -5.89 9.91 -19.08
N ASN A 89 -6.57 10.01 -20.23
CA ASN A 89 -6.53 11.21 -21.10
C ASN A 89 -5.10 11.71 -21.44
N HIS A 90 -4.20 10.75 -21.70
CA HIS A 90 -2.83 11.00 -22.13
C HIS A 90 -2.51 10.06 -23.31
N PRO A 91 -1.83 10.50 -24.39
CA PRO A 91 -1.56 9.67 -25.57
C PRO A 91 -0.93 8.30 -25.25
N GLU A 92 0.06 8.29 -24.36
CA GLU A 92 0.76 7.06 -23.93
C GLU A 92 0.13 6.35 -22.71
N ALA A 93 -1.12 6.67 -22.31
CA ALA A 93 -1.71 6.19 -21.06
C ALA A 93 -1.64 4.66 -20.88
N ALA A 94 -1.93 3.88 -21.92
CA ALA A 94 -1.87 2.42 -21.88
C ALA A 94 -0.44 1.90 -21.58
N SER A 95 0.57 2.46 -22.25
CA SER A 95 1.99 2.10 -22.03
C SER A 95 2.46 2.48 -20.63
N MET A 96 2.06 3.66 -20.13
CA MET A 96 2.37 4.08 -18.77
C MET A 96 1.69 3.20 -17.72
N ASN A 97 0.39 2.88 -17.86
CA ASN A 97 -0.33 2.02 -16.93
C ASN A 97 0.26 0.60 -16.88
N MET A 98 0.69 0.05 -18.02
CA MET A 98 1.40 -1.22 -18.08
C MET A 98 2.73 -1.18 -17.31
N LYS A 99 3.56 -0.16 -17.55
CA LYS A 99 4.84 0.05 -16.83
C LYS A 99 4.63 0.23 -15.32
N LEU A 100 3.63 1.02 -14.93
CA LEU A 100 3.28 1.26 -13.52
C LEU A 100 2.74 -0.02 -12.84
N ARG A 101 1.95 -0.84 -13.54
CA ARG A 101 1.47 -2.13 -13.04
C ARG A 101 2.63 -3.11 -12.84
N ASN A 102 3.53 -3.24 -13.83
CA ASN A 102 4.68 -4.12 -13.72
C ASN A 102 5.58 -3.73 -12.53
N LEU A 103 5.85 -2.43 -12.37
CA LEU A 103 6.64 -1.91 -11.24
C LEU A 103 5.96 -2.17 -9.89
N LEU A 104 4.64 -1.98 -9.81
CA LEU A 104 3.88 -2.25 -8.58
C LEU A 104 3.84 -3.75 -8.26
N ASN A 105 3.70 -4.62 -9.25
CA ASN A 105 3.76 -6.06 -9.09
C ASN A 105 5.15 -6.53 -8.62
N HIS A 106 6.24 -5.98 -9.19
CA HIS A 106 7.61 -6.26 -8.74
C HIS A 106 7.81 -5.87 -7.28
N TYR A 107 7.43 -4.64 -6.90
CA TYR A 107 7.54 -4.19 -5.52
C TYR A 107 6.64 -4.96 -4.54
N GLN A 108 5.47 -5.42 -4.97
CA GLN A 108 4.63 -6.31 -4.17
C GLN A 108 5.33 -7.66 -3.96
N ASN A 109 5.85 -8.28 -5.03
CA ASN A 109 6.62 -9.53 -4.94
C ASN A 109 7.84 -9.38 -4.02
N VAL A 110 8.54 -8.23 -4.04
CA VAL A 110 9.63 -7.95 -3.10
C VAL A 110 9.14 -7.96 -1.65
N ILE A 111 7.99 -7.34 -1.34
CA ILE A 111 7.37 -7.35 0.00
C ILE A 111 6.96 -8.77 0.40
N ASP A 112 6.28 -9.50 -0.49
CA ASP A 112 5.77 -10.85 -0.24
C ASP A 112 6.90 -11.86 0.06
N ASN A 113 8.13 -11.58 -0.38
CA ASN A 113 9.33 -12.37 -0.13
C ASN A 113 10.22 -11.83 1.02
N ILE A 114 9.76 -10.84 1.80
CA ILE A 114 10.42 -10.42 3.04
C ILE A 114 9.86 -11.25 4.20
N TYR A 115 10.75 -11.93 4.92
CA TYR A 115 10.40 -12.59 6.18
C TYR A 115 10.20 -11.54 7.28
N ASP A 116 9.17 -11.71 8.12
CA ASP A 116 8.81 -10.82 9.22
C ASP A 116 8.76 -9.31 8.84
N VAL A 117 7.99 -8.97 7.79
CA VAL A 117 7.76 -7.58 7.31
C VAL A 117 7.51 -6.58 8.45
N ASP A 118 6.75 -6.99 9.46
CA ASP A 118 6.37 -6.23 10.67
C ASP A 118 7.55 -5.65 11.47
N VAL A 119 8.74 -6.27 11.39
CA VAL A 119 9.95 -5.87 12.13
C VAL A 119 10.59 -4.60 11.55
N TYR A 120 10.39 -4.36 10.26
CA TYR A 120 11.00 -3.24 9.55
C TYR A 120 10.19 -1.96 9.69
N SER A 121 10.85 -0.80 9.78
CA SER A 121 10.16 0.47 9.61
C SER A 121 9.73 0.69 8.16
N CYS A 122 8.73 1.56 7.95
CA CYS A 122 8.33 1.98 6.60
C CYS A 122 9.47 2.66 5.80
N SER A 123 10.52 3.16 6.46
CA SER A 123 11.72 3.67 5.80
C SER A 123 12.62 2.53 5.31
N GLU A 124 12.88 1.52 6.15
CA GLU A 124 13.72 0.36 5.80
C GLU A 124 13.08 -0.48 4.70
N LEU A 125 11.78 -0.75 4.78
CA LEU A 125 11.05 -1.41 3.69
C LEU A 125 11.18 -0.66 2.36
N ARG A 126 11.10 0.68 2.38
CA ARG A 126 11.32 1.49 1.17
C ARG A 126 12.73 1.28 0.60
N GLU A 127 13.75 1.21 1.45
CA GLU A 127 15.11 0.98 0.99
C GLU A 127 15.31 -0.42 0.42
N ILE A 128 14.76 -1.45 1.07
CA ILE A 128 14.80 -2.84 0.57
C ILE A 128 14.15 -2.93 -0.82
N ILE A 129 12.97 -2.32 -0.98
CA ILE A 129 12.21 -2.29 -2.25
C ILE A 129 12.99 -1.56 -3.35
N ILE A 130 13.71 -0.48 -3.04
CA ILE A 130 14.51 0.28 -4.02
C ILE A 130 15.83 -0.44 -4.35
N LYS A 131 16.47 -1.09 -3.37
CA LYS A 131 17.72 -1.83 -3.55
C LYS A 131 17.53 -3.12 -4.35
N LYS A 132 16.42 -3.84 -4.15
CA LYS A 132 16.02 -4.99 -5.00
C LYS A 132 15.53 -4.50 -6.38
N LYS A 133 16.48 -4.04 -7.20
CA LYS A 133 16.26 -3.70 -8.62
C LYS A 133 15.67 -4.90 -9.35
N ASP A 134 14.85 -4.60 -10.36
CA ASP A 134 14.22 -5.62 -11.21
C ASP A 134 15.24 -6.11 -12.25
N TYR A 135 15.98 -7.17 -11.90
CA TYR A 135 17.04 -7.74 -12.76
C TYR A 135 16.50 -8.57 -13.93
N THR A 136 15.18 -8.76 -14.04
CA THR A 136 14.53 -9.61 -15.06
C THR A 136 14.86 -9.23 -16.50
N ASN A 137 15.29 -8.00 -16.76
CA ASN A 137 15.76 -7.52 -18.07
C ASN A 137 17.15 -6.87 -18.04
N ALA A 138 17.91 -7.02 -16.93
CA ALA A 138 19.25 -6.48 -16.84
C ALA A 138 20.24 -7.39 -17.59
N LYS A 139 21.02 -6.83 -18.52
CA LYS A 139 22.17 -7.54 -19.08
C LYS A 139 23.14 -7.86 -17.93
N PHE A 140 23.63 -9.10 -17.86
CA PHE A 140 24.52 -9.57 -16.79
C PHE A 140 25.71 -8.63 -16.53
N SER A 141 26.32 -8.09 -17.61
CA SER A 141 27.40 -7.11 -17.52
C SER A 141 27.03 -5.82 -16.77
N SER A 142 25.78 -5.34 -16.91
CA SER A 142 25.29 -4.15 -16.21
C SER A 142 24.98 -4.42 -14.74
N ALA A 143 24.56 -5.65 -14.39
CA ALA A 143 24.37 -6.05 -13.00
C ALA A 143 25.73 -6.18 -12.29
N MET A 144 26.70 -6.84 -12.95
CA MET A 144 28.07 -7.00 -12.45
C MET A 144 28.76 -5.65 -12.21
N ALA A 145 28.59 -4.68 -13.12
CA ALA A 145 29.17 -3.34 -12.95
C ALA A 145 28.61 -2.58 -11.73
N SER A 146 27.32 -2.71 -11.42
CA SER A 146 26.72 -2.11 -10.21
C SER A 146 27.32 -2.73 -8.95
N TYR A 147 27.42 -4.06 -8.92
CA TYR A 147 27.96 -4.79 -7.77
C TYR A 147 29.44 -4.48 -7.50
N LEU A 148 30.27 -4.41 -8.54
CA LEU A 148 31.68 -4.03 -8.40
C LEU A 148 31.86 -2.59 -7.92
N SER A 149 30.94 -1.67 -8.26
CA SER A 149 30.96 -0.30 -7.76
C SER A 149 30.59 -0.22 -6.27
N GLU A 150 29.68 -1.08 -5.80
CA GLU A 150 29.25 -1.14 -4.39
C GLU A 150 30.31 -1.78 -3.47
N LEU A 151 31.30 -2.49 -4.03
CA LEU A 151 32.46 -3.05 -3.30
C LEU A 151 33.71 -2.15 -3.33
N ALA A 152 33.67 -1.05 -4.09
CA ALA A 152 34.79 -0.11 -4.24
C ALA A 152 34.66 1.13 -3.36
N GLU A 153 33.63 1.18 -2.51
CA GLU A 153 33.24 2.27 -1.60
C GLU A 153 33.30 1.80 -0.13
#